data_AF-A0A816DKM4-F1
#
_entry.id   AF-A0A816DKM4-F1
#
_cell.length_a   1.000
_cell.length_b   1.000
_cell.length_c   1.000
_cell.angle_alpha   90.00
_cell.angle_beta   90.00
_cell.angle_gamma   90.00
#
_symmetry.space_group_name_H-M   'P 1'
#
loop_
_entity.id
_entity.type
_entity.pdbx_description
1 polymer ?
#
loop_
_entity_poly.entity_id
_entity_poly.type
_entity_poly.pdbx_seq_one_letter_code
_entity_poly.pdbx_strand_id
1 'polypeptide(L)'
;MTNKAIDLFNKIKNPDEIIINLLFNVCAQLGTKEALNLVKNSLKRNSKKFFHSNFCLSTSLFDALIKCGDCSNAEILFSKMTKSVTHYGNLVCGFNKENNPLKILNLFKQMKLDSFEADLIIYPCIIKSSSEIGDDSIFNCYDLNEMDIQAIKLYREMPSELINEVTHICVLNACSHSGLVDEARSIFKNIQNKREKIYVTMIDFLSHASFFDEAQELTDEYERYHSPVLSMYFEKGLRSNVQSIFP
;
A
#
# COMPACT_ATOMS: atom_id res chain seq x y z
N MET A 1 23.91 -10.01 19.46
CA MET A 1 24.67 -8.74 19.55
C MET A 1 23.83 -7.60 20.11
N THR A 2 22.53 -7.55 19.84
CA THR A 2 21.62 -6.45 20.22
C THR A 2 21.33 -6.33 21.73
N ASN A 3 21.17 -7.44 22.46
CA ASN A 3 21.02 -7.36 23.93
C ASN A 3 22.24 -6.73 24.61
N LYS A 4 23.46 -6.98 24.10
CA LYS A 4 24.70 -6.38 24.64
C LYS A 4 24.74 -4.87 24.43
N ALA A 5 24.25 -4.36 23.28
CA ALA A 5 24.21 -2.93 23.01
C ALA A 5 23.20 -2.20 23.92
N ILE A 6 22.04 -2.82 24.15
CA ILE A 6 21.02 -2.31 25.09
C ILE A 6 21.54 -2.34 26.53
N ASP A 7 22.22 -3.42 26.95
CA ASP A 7 22.80 -3.54 28.29
C ASP A 7 23.93 -2.53 28.55
N LEU A 8 24.77 -2.27 27.55
CA LEU A 8 25.79 -1.21 27.61
C LEU A 8 25.16 0.16 27.75
N PHE A 9 24.04 0.40 27.08
CA PHE A 9 23.33 1.67 27.14
C PHE A 9 22.62 1.92 28.48
N ASN A 10 22.04 0.89 29.10
CA ASN A 10 21.45 1.01 30.44
C ASN A 10 22.47 1.49 31.50
N LYS A 11 23.77 1.37 31.21
CA LYS A 11 24.87 1.87 32.05
C LYS A 11 25.24 3.33 31.76
N ILE A 12 24.82 3.90 30.63
CA ILE A 12 25.08 5.30 30.25
C ILE A 12 24.02 6.19 30.88
N LYS A 13 24.41 7.00 31.87
CA LYS A 13 23.48 7.87 32.61
C LYS A 13 22.93 9.05 31.79
N ASN A 14 23.68 9.52 30.78
CA ASN A 14 23.31 10.64 29.91
C ASN A 14 23.81 10.37 28.49
N PRO A 15 23.03 9.64 27.68
CA PRO A 15 23.40 9.43 26.28
C PRO A 15 23.25 10.73 25.51
N ASP A 16 24.26 11.04 24.70
CA ASP A 16 24.20 12.14 23.76
C ASP A 16 23.32 11.78 22.54
N GLU A 17 23.16 12.75 21.65
CA GLU A 17 22.37 12.62 20.43
C GLU A 17 22.83 11.46 19.54
N ILE A 18 24.15 11.26 19.42
CA ILE A 18 24.75 10.25 18.54
C ILE A 18 24.36 8.85 19.03
N ILE A 19 24.45 8.62 20.34
CA ILE A 19 24.08 7.35 20.95
C ILE A 19 22.58 7.09 20.79
N ILE A 20 21.73 8.11 20.99
CA ILE A 20 20.28 7.99 20.81
C ILE A 20 19.94 7.63 19.36
N ASN A 21 20.58 8.28 18.39
CA ASN A 21 20.38 8.00 16.96
C ASN A 21 20.77 6.56 16.60
N LEU A 22 21.91 6.08 17.12
CA LEU A 22 22.37 4.71 16.91
C LEU A 22 21.37 3.69 17.44
N LEU A 23 20.77 3.94 18.61
CA LEU A 23 19.75 3.06 19.17
C LEU A 23 18.51 2.98 18.32
N PHE A 24 18.03 4.12 17.78
CA PHE A 24 16.88 4.10 16.88
C PHE A 24 17.17 3.27 15.63
N ASN A 25 18.37 3.40 15.06
CA ASN A 25 18.77 2.58 13.91
C ASN A 25 18.82 1.09 14.25
N VAL A 26 19.28 0.73 15.44
CA VAL A 26 19.25 -0.67 15.91
C VAL A 26 17.81 -1.16 16.10
N CYS A 27 16.93 -0.35 16.69
CA CYS A 27 15.51 -0.70 16.82
C CYS A 27 14.85 -0.88 15.45
N ALA A 28 15.13 0.01 14.51
CA ALA A 28 14.68 -0.07 13.13
C ALA A 28 15.14 -1.37 12.46
N GLN A 29 16.41 -1.78 12.64
CA GLN A 29 16.93 -3.04 12.12
C GLN A 29 16.28 -4.27 12.76
N LEU A 30 15.97 -4.21 14.04
CA LEU A 30 15.32 -5.32 14.76
C LEU A 30 13.83 -5.45 14.45
N GLY A 31 13.13 -4.32 14.27
CA GLY A 31 11.69 -4.29 14.03
C GLY A 31 10.84 -4.85 15.18
N THR A 32 11.35 -4.86 16.42
CA THR A 32 10.65 -5.44 17.59
C THR A 32 10.15 -4.37 18.55
N LYS A 33 8.93 -4.55 19.07
CA LYS A 33 8.31 -3.62 20.03
C LYS A 33 9.06 -3.58 21.36
N GLU A 34 9.69 -4.69 21.75
CA GLU A 34 10.53 -4.81 22.93
C GLU A 34 11.70 -3.83 22.88
N ALA A 35 12.44 -3.80 21.76
CA ALA A 35 13.57 -2.89 21.58
C ALA A 35 13.13 -1.42 21.64
N LEU A 36 12.02 -1.09 20.95
CA LEU A 36 11.46 0.25 20.95
C LEU A 36 11.01 0.71 22.35
N ASN A 37 10.36 -0.17 23.13
CA ASN A 37 9.90 0.13 24.47
C ASN A 37 11.05 0.38 25.45
N LEU A 38 12.15 -0.37 25.30
CA LEU A 38 13.36 -0.17 26.11
C LEU A 38 13.96 1.22 25.84
N VAL A 39 14.08 1.63 24.58
CA VAL A 39 14.57 2.98 24.23
C VAL A 39 13.62 4.07 24.72
N LYS A 40 12.30 3.92 24.54
CA LYS A 40 11.30 4.89 25.04
C LYS A 40 11.36 5.08 26.55
N ASN A 41 11.50 4.00 27.33
CA ASN A 41 11.60 4.07 28.79
C ASN A 41 12.87 4.80 29.25
N SER A 42 13.97 4.63 28.53
CA SER A 42 15.22 5.34 28.80
C SER A 42 15.16 6.82 28.44
N LEU A 43 14.40 7.18 27.39
CA LEU A 43 14.22 8.57 26.95
C LEU A 43 13.23 9.37 27.81
N LYS A 44 12.20 8.72 28.37
CA LYS A 44 11.23 9.36 29.30
C LYS A 44 11.91 10.03 30.50
N ARG A 45 13.12 9.56 30.87
CA ARG A 45 13.91 10.13 31.95
C ARG A 45 14.60 11.45 31.59
N ASN A 46 14.81 11.76 30.30
CA ASN A 46 15.78 12.78 29.90
C ASN A 46 15.34 13.89 28.93
N SER A 47 14.14 13.95 28.32
CA SER A 47 13.65 15.22 27.72
C SER A 47 12.32 15.12 26.95
N LYS A 48 11.38 16.02 27.23
CA LYS A 48 10.22 16.33 26.37
C LYS A 48 10.52 17.38 25.28
N LYS A 49 11.71 18.00 25.28
CA LYS A 49 12.06 19.14 24.39
C LYS A 49 13.06 18.82 23.27
N PHE A 50 13.71 17.65 23.27
CA PHE A 50 14.90 17.39 22.44
C PHE A 50 14.58 16.98 20.99
N PHE A 51 13.41 16.37 20.76
CA PHE A 51 13.11 15.73 19.47
C PHE A 51 12.44 16.63 18.43
N HIS A 52 12.05 17.85 18.80
CA HIS A 52 11.33 18.75 17.89
C HIS A 52 12.23 19.57 16.97
N SER A 53 13.51 19.76 17.34
CA SER A 53 14.44 20.63 16.60
C SER A 53 15.47 19.89 15.75
N ASN A 54 15.53 18.56 15.84
CA ASN A 54 16.57 17.78 15.19
C ASN A 54 15.98 16.81 14.15
N PHE A 55 16.15 17.17 12.87
CA PHE A 55 15.64 16.43 11.72
C PHE A 55 16.14 14.98 11.68
N CYS A 56 17.44 14.75 11.95
CA CYS A 56 18.04 13.42 11.90
C CYS A 56 17.45 12.52 12.98
N LEU A 57 17.36 13.01 14.22
CA LEU A 57 16.77 12.25 15.32
C LEU A 57 15.29 11.95 15.11
N SER A 58 14.51 12.94 14.64
CA SER A 58 13.10 12.71 14.35
C SER A 58 12.91 11.67 13.26
N THR A 59 13.77 11.69 12.23
CA THR A 59 13.75 10.73 11.12
C THR A 59 14.07 9.32 11.60
N SER A 60 15.13 9.14 12.39
CA SER A 60 15.52 7.82 12.89
C SER A 60 14.51 7.26 13.89
N LEU A 61 13.96 8.09 14.78
CA LEU A 61 12.87 7.67 15.66
C LEU A 61 11.64 7.25 14.85
N PHE A 62 11.28 8.03 13.83
CA PHE A 62 10.15 7.72 12.96
C PHE A 62 10.34 6.37 12.23
N ASP A 63 11.52 6.13 11.63
CA ASP A 63 11.84 4.86 10.96
C ASP A 63 11.77 3.68 11.94
N ALA A 64 12.28 3.86 13.17
CA ALA A 64 12.18 2.85 14.22
C ALA A 64 10.72 2.55 14.62
N LEU A 65 9.87 3.58 14.77
CA LEU A 65 8.45 3.42 15.10
C LEU A 65 7.71 2.61 14.03
N ILE A 66 7.90 2.95 12.75
CA ILE A 66 7.28 2.25 11.62
C ILE A 66 7.73 0.79 11.56
N LYS A 67 9.05 0.53 11.60
CA LYS A 67 9.59 -0.83 11.48
C LYS A 67 9.24 -1.72 12.67
N CYS A 68 8.99 -1.14 13.85
CA CYS A 68 8.50 -1.88 15.01
C CYS A 68 6.96 -2.04 15.05
N GLY A 69 6.24 -1.55 14.04
CA GLY A 69 4.78 -1.67 13.96
C GLY A 69 4.04 -0.81 14.99
N ASP A 70 4.56 0.37 15.31
CA ASP A 70 3.92 1.38 16.16
C ASP A 70 3.53 2.61 15.32
N CYS A 71 2.67 2.37 14.32
CA CYS A 71 2.25 3.39 13.37
C CYS A 71 1.47 4.53 14.04
N SER A 72 0.78 4.27 15.16
CA SER A 72 0.05 5.32 15.91
C SER A 72 0.99 6.39 16.47
N ASN A 73 2.11 5.99 17.11
CA ASN A 73 3.09 6.96 17.58
C ASN A 73 3.88 7.57 16.42
N ALA A 74 4.11 6.83 15.34
CA ALA A 74 4.74 7.36 14.13
C ALA A 74 3.90 8.49 13.51
N GLU A 75 2.58 8.31 13.43
CA GLU A 75 1.61 9.31 12.95
C GLU A 75 1.63 10.59 13.81
N ILE A 76 1.67 10.44 15.14
CA ILE A 76 1.81 11.59 16.05
C ILE A 76 3.13 12.32 15.82
N LEU A 77 4.25 11.61 15.64
CA LEU A 77 5.55 12.23 15.38
C LEU A 77 5.58 12.92 14.02
N PHE A 78 5.02 12.27 13.00
CA PHE A 78 4.91 12.77 11.64
C PHE A 78 4.17 14.12 11.57
N SER A 79 3.12 14.29 12.39
CA SER A 79 2.38 15.56 12.47
C SER A 79 3.21 16.74 13.02
N LYS A 80 4.34 16.48 13.68
CA LYS A 80 5.15 17.48 14.39
C LYS A 80 6.54 17.69 13.80
N MET A 81 6.96 16.84 12.86
CA MET A 81 8.29 16.88 12.26
C MET A 81 8.26 17.50 10.86
N THR A 82 9.44 17.91 10.38
CA THR A 82 9.62 18.23 8.95
C THR A 82 9.52 16.93 8.14
N LYS A 83 8.64 16.93 7.15
CA LYS A 83 8.30 15.73 6.36
C LYS A 83 9.15 15.64 5.09
N SER A 84 9.20 14.45 4.52
CA SER A 84 9.75 14.19 3.18
C SER A 84 8.98 13.05 2.52
N VAL A 85 9.17 12.85 1.21
CA VAL A 85 8.56 11.73 0.45
C VAL A 85 8.82 10.38 1.13
N THR A 86 10.04 10.15 1.62
CA THR A 86 10.41 8.92 2.34
C THR A 86 9.56 8.69 3.59
N HIS A 87 9.23 9.76 4.32
CA HIS A 87 8.37 9.66 5.51
C HIS A 87 6.95 9.25 5.13
N TYR A 88 6.39 9.82 4.05
CA TYR A 88 5.09 9.39 3.52
C TYR A 88 5.12 7.92 3.09
N GLY A 89 6.14 7.50 2.32
CA GLY A 89 6.28 6.12 1.86
C GLY A 89 6.35 5.11 3.01
N ASN A 90 7.10 5.42 4.06
CA ASN A 90 7.20 4.60 5.26
C ASN A 90 5.86 4.44 5.99
N LEU A 91 5.10 5.54 6.17
CA LEU A 91 3.78 5.49 6.80
C LEU A 91 2.76 4.73 5.95
N VAL A 92 2.77 4.95 4.63
CA VAL A 92 1.93 4.19 3.68
C VAL A 92 2.22 2.70 3.79
N CYS A 93 3.49 2.29 3.81
CA CYS A 93 3.87 0.90 4.03
C CYS A 93 3.40 0.36 5.38
N GLY A 94 3.49 1.17 6.44
CA GLY A 94 3.02 0.83 7.78
C GLY A 94 1.51 0.56 7.80
N PHE A 95 0.70 1.48 7.29
CA PHE A 95 -0.75 1.32 7.24
C PHE A 95 -1.22 0.25 6.26
N ASN A 96 -0.47 -0.01 5.19
CA ASN A 96 -0.77 -1.11 4.27
C ASN A 96 -0.61 -2.47 4.98
N LYS A 97 0.39 -2.62 5.86
CA LYS A 97 0.54 -3.82 6.69
C LYS A 97 -0.55 -3.97 7.76
N GLU A 98 -1.06 -2.85 8.26
CA GLU A 98 -2.18 -2.82 9.20
C GLU A 98 -3.56 -2.95 8.50
N ASN A 99 -3.59 -3.07 7.18
CA ASN A 99 -4.79 -3.11 6.34
C ASN A 99 -5.73 -1.92 6.61
N ASN A 100 -5.17 -0.71 6.65
CA ASN A 100 -5.91 0.53 6.92
C ASN A 100 -5.93 1.47 5.70
N PRO A 101 -6.76 1.15 4.68
CA PRO A 101 -6.74 1.87 3.40
C PRO A 101 -7.19 3.34 3.54
N LEU A 102 -8.12 3.64 4.46
CA LEU A 102 -8.57 5.02 4.71
C LEU A 102 -7.43 5.93 5.18
N LYS A 103 -6.54 5.43 6.04
CA LYS A 103 -5.36 6.19 6.47
C LYS A 103 -4.37 6.43 5.35
N ILE A 104 -4.18 5.46 4.44
CA ILE A 104 -3.32 5.61 3.26
C ILE A 104 -3.84 6.73 2.35
N LEU A 105 -5.16 6.76 2.11
CA LEU A 105 -5.78 7.79 1.29
C LEU A 105 -5.70 9.19 1.92
N ASN A 106 -5.91 9.30 3.22
CA ASN A 106 -5.76 10.56 3.94
C ASN A 106 -4.30 11.07 3.91
N LEU A 107 -3.33 10.17 4.05
CA LEU A 107 -1.91 10.53 3.89
C LEU A 107 -1.60 11.04 2.49
N PHE A 108 -2.17 10.43 1.44
CA PHE A 108 -1.96 10.90 0.08
C PHE A 108 -2.56 12.28 -0.17
N LYS A 109 -3.77 12.54 0.33
CA LYS A 109 -4.37 13.90 0.31
C LYS A 109 -3.45 14.90 1.01
N GLN A 110 -2.94 14.55 2.18
CA GLN A 110 -1.99 15.39 2.91
C GLN A 110 -0.68 15.59 2.14
N MET A 111 -0.18 14.55 1.46
CA MET A 111 1.05 14.60 0.65
C MET A 111 0.92 15.60 -0.51
N LYS A 112 -0.23 15.60 -1.20
CA LYS A 112 -0.53 16.56 -2.26
C LYS A 112 -0.63 17.99 -1.73
N LEU A 113 -1.26 18.19 -0.57
CA LEU A 113 -1.31 19.50 0.10
C LEU A 113 0.08 20.00 0.49
N ASP A 114 0.93 19.10 0.97
CA ASP A 114 2.33 19.39 1.33
C ASP A 114 3.24 19.49 0.08
N SER A 115 2.67 19.45 -1.14
CA SER A 115 3.37 19.60 -2.43
C SER A 115 4.46 18.56 -2.69
N PHE A 116 4.29 17.35 -2.18
CA PHE A 116 5.16 16.21 -2.47
C PHE A 116 4.57 15.34 -3.59
N GLU A 117 5.44 14.77 -4.42
CA GLU A 117 5.07 13.80 -5.46
C GLU A 117 5.25 12.37 -4.96
N ALA A 118 4.24 11.53 -5.20
CA ALA A 118 4.27 10.12 -4.86
C ALA A 118 5.32 9.38 -5.70
N ASP A 119 5.94 8.36 -5.11
CA ASP A 119 6.97 7.54 -5.73
C ASP A 119 6.45 6.15 -6.13
N LEU A 120 7.38 5.28 -6.56
CA LEU A 120 7.15 3.88 -6.91
C LEU A 120 6.46 3.06 -5.80
N ILE A 121 6.55 3.48 -4.55
CA ILE A 121 6.01 2.76 -3.40
C ILE A 121 4.60 3.27 -3.10
N ILE A 122 4.41 4.58 -3.14
CA ILE A 122 3.18 5.24 -2.69
C ILE A 122 2.04 5.01 -3.69
N TYR A 123 2.27 5.21 -4.99
CA TYR A 123 1.21 5.10 -5.99
C TYR A 123 0.53 3.72 -6.05
N PRO A 124 1.26 2.58 -6.12
CA PRO A 124 0.62 1.26 -6.12
C PRO A 124 -0.19 0.99 -4.84
N CYS A 125 0.31 1.42 -3.68
CA CYS A 125 -0.39 1.24 -2.42
C CYS A 125 -1.72 2.01 -2.38
N ILE A 126 -1.76 3.20 -2.96
CA ILE A 126 -2.99 4.00 -3.03
C ILE A 126 -4.00 3.37 -3.98
N ILE A 127 -3.58 3.00 -5.19
CA ILE A 127 -4.48 2.39 -6.18
C ILE A 127 -5.06 1.08 -5.62
N LYS A 128 -4.22 0.28 -4.94
CA LYS A 128 -4.67 -0.91 -4.21
C LYS A 128 -5.69 -0.55 -3.12
N SER A 129 -5.37 0.41 -2.25
CA SER A 129 -6.25 0.84 -1.14
C SER A 129 -7.60 1.34 -1.65
N SER A 130 -7.61 2.07 -2.77
CA SER A 130 -8.85 2.51 -3.42
C SER A 130 -9.68 1.32 -3.91
N SER A 131 -9.05 0.32 -4.54
CA SER A 131 -9.76 -0.86 -5.03
C SER A 131 -10.27 -1.78 -3.91
N GLU A 132 -9.56 -1.87 -2.78
CA GLU A 132 -9.98 -2.71 -1.63
C GLU A 132 -11.20 -2.15 -0.90
N ILE A 133 -11.32 -0.81 -0.82
CA ILE A 133 -12.50 -0.19 -0.20
C ILE A 133 -13.74 -0.40 -1.07
N GLY A 134 -13.58 -0.47 -2.40
CA GLY A 134 -14.68 -0.75 -3.33
C GLY A 134 -15.29 -2.15 -3.16
N ASP A 135 -14.52 -3.12 -2.69
CA ASP A 135 -14.94 -4.53 -2.51
C ASP A 135 -15.67 -4.77 -1.16
N ASP A 136 -15.60 -3.81 -0.21
CA ASP A 136 -16.15 -4.00 1.13
C ASP A 136 -17.66 -3.67 1.20
N SER A 137 -18.49 -4.72 1.29
CA SER A 137 -19.96 -4.71 1.23
C SER A 137 -20.72 -3.76 2.20
N ILE A 138 -20.03 -3.17 3.17
CA ILE A 138 -20.62 -2.33 4.23
C ILE A 138 -20.88 -0.89 3.75
N PHE A 139 -20.22 -0.42 2.67
CA PHE A 139 -20.29 0.98 2.22
C PHE A 139 -21.13 1.20 0.93
N ASN A 140 -22.15 0.36 0.67
CA ASN A 140 -23.07 0.41 -0.48
C ASN A 140 -23.97 1.68 -0.60
N CYS A 141 -23.39 2.86 -0.46
CA CYS A 141 -23.99 4.16 -0.78
C CYS A 141 -23.07 4.96 -1.73
N TYR A 142 -23.67 5.89 -2.46
CA TYR A 142 -23.18 6.72 -3.60
C TYR A 142 -21.71 7.21 -3.63
N ASP A 143 -20.91 7.06 -2.58
CA ASP A 143 -19.50 7.46 -2.49
C ASP A 143 -18.51 6.44 -3.12
N LEU A 144 -18.89 5.17 -3.32
CA LEU A 144 -17.96 4.11 -3.82
C LEU A 144 -17.51 4.31 -5.27
N ASN A 145 -18.42 4.74 -6.16
CA ASN A 145 -18.06 5.09 -7.53
C ASN A 145 -16.98 6.19 -7.54
N GLU A 146 -16.91 7.06 -6.53
CA GLU A 146 -15.91 8.12 -6.50
C GLU A 146 -14.49 7.58 -6.26
N MET A 147 -14.34 6.47 -5.52
CA MET A 147 -13.03 5.93 -5.11
C MET A 147 -12.39 5.04 -6.16
N ASP A 148 -13.16 4.17 -6.83
CA ASP A 148 -12.68 3.40 -7.97
C ASP A 148 -12.37 4.32 -9.16
N ILE A 149 -13.22 5.33 -9.40
CA ILE A 149 -12.93 6.39 -10.39
C ILE A 149 -11.67 7.17 -9.97
N GLN A 150 -11.45 7.41 -8.68
CA GLN A 150 -10.22 8.03 -8.19
C GLN A 150 -9.00 7.12 -8.47
N ALA A 151 -9.11 5.81 -8.29
CA ALA A 151 -8.03 4.87 -8.63
C ALA A 151 -7.64 4.97 -10.12
N ILE A 152 -8.64 5.04 -11.01
CA ILE A 152 -8.44 5.20 -12.45
C ILE A 152 -7.81 6.57 -12.78
N LYS A 153 -8.28 7.65 -12.16
CA LYS A 153 -7.68 8.99 -12.32
C LYS A 153 -6.20 8.99 -11.90
N LEU A 154 -5.89 8.42 -10.74
CA LEU A 154 -4.53 8.34 -10.24
C LEU A 154 -3.63 7.46 -11.12
N TYR A 155 -4.18 6.37 -11.64
CA TYR A 155 -3.46 5.54 -12.61
C TYR A 155 -3.08 6.32 -13.88
N ARG A 156 -3.99 7.18 -14.38
CA ARG A 156 -3.71 8.04 -15.55
C ARG A 156 -2.72 9.17 -15.28
N GLU A 157 -2.67 9.67 -14.05
CA GLU A 157 -1.71 10.69 -13.60
C GLU A 157 -0.32 10.11 -13.27
N MET A 158 -0.23 8.79 -13.07
CA MET A 158 0.99 8.11 -12.67
C MET A 158 2.03 8.13 -13.81
N PRO A 159 3.28 8.54 -13.55
CA PRO A 159 4.33 8.46 -14.56
C PRO A 159 4.51 7.02 -15.05
N SER A 160 4.64 6.87 -16.36
CA SER A 160 4.66 5.56 -17.03
C SER A 160 5.76 4.63 -16.52
N GLU A 161 6.87 5.21 -16.07
CA GLU A 161 8.05 4.54 -15.50
C GLU A 161 7.74 3.88 -14.16
N LEU A 162 6.68 4.31 -13.48
CA LEU A 162 6.28 3.77 -12.18
C LEU A 162 5.26 2.63 -12.31
N ILE A 163 4.59 2.52 -13.45
CA ILE A 163 3.50 1.57 -13.65
C ILE A 163 4.07 0.15 -13.73
N ASN A 164 3.49 -0.76 -12.94
CA ASN A 164 3.89 -2.15 -12.91
C ASN A 164 2.67 -3.09 -12.90
N GLU A 165 2.92 -4.40 -12.92
CA GLU A 165 1.89 -5.44 -12.91
C GLU A 165 0.87 -5.28 -11.77
N VAL A 166 1.32 -4.92 -10.56
CA VAL A 166 0.42 -4.72 -9.42
C VAL A 166 -0.52 -3.55 -9.67
N THR A 167 0.01 -2.44 -10.19
CA THR A 167 -0.79 -1.26 -10.53
C THR A 167 -1.86 -1.58 -11.58
N HIS A 168 -1.49 -2.33 -12.63
CA HIS A 168 -2.44 -2.77 -13.66
C HIS A 168 -3.56 -3.64 -13.10
N ILE A 169 -3.24 -4.60 -12.24
CA ILE A 169 -4.25 -5.47 -11.61
C ILE A 169 -5.20 -4.63 -10.75
N CYS A 170 -4.68 -3.71 -9.94
CA CYS A 170 -5.51 -2.90 -9.05
C CYS A 170 -6.47 -1.98 -9.83
N VAL A 171 -6.01 -1.35 -10.92
CA VAL A 171 -6.89 -0.50 -11.73
C VAL A 171 -7.93 -1.31 -12.53
N LEU A 172 -7.60 -2.53 -12.98
CA LEU A 172 -8.56 -3.43 -13.61
C LEU A 172 -9.64 -3.90 -12.61
N ASN A 173 -9.25 -4.19 -11.36
CA ASN A 173 -10.20 -4.51 -10.30
C ASN A 173 -11.13 -3.32 -9.99
N ALA A 174 -10.59 -2.09 -9.92
CA ALA A 174 -11.41 -0.89 -9.77
C ALA A 174 -12.42 -0.72 -10.93
N CYS A 175 -12.00 -1.02 -12.17
CA CYS A 175 -12.92 -1.04 -13.30
C CYS A 175 -14.00 -2.13 -13.17
N SER A 176 -13.66 -3.28 -12.60
CA SER A 176 -14.59 -4.37 -12.30
C SER A 176 -15.69 -3.95 -11.35
N HIS A 177 -15.32 -3.38 -10.20
CA HIS A 177 -16.26 -2.94 -9.17
C HIS A 177 -17.20 -1.82 -9.68
N SER A 178 -16.67 -0.92 -10.52
CA SER A 178 -17.45 0.18 -11.11
C SER A 178 -18.17 -0.17 -12.42
N GLY A 179 -18.03 -1.40 -12.94
CA GLY A 179 -18.62 -1.81 -14.23
C GLY A 179 -18.10 -1.02 -15.45
N LEU A 180 -16.89 -0.47 -15.39
CA LEU A 180 -16.30 0.37 -16.44
C LEU A 180 -15.60 -0.48 -17.51
N VAL A 181 -16.40 -1.19 -18.31
CA VAL A 181 -15.92 -2.16 -19.31
C VAL A 181 -15.01 -1.53 -20.36
N ASP A 182 -15.40 -0.39 -20.92
CA ASP A 182 -14.61 0.25 -21.98
C ASP A 182 -13.27 0.77 -21.45
N GLU A 183 -13.22 1.21 -20.19
CA GLU A 183 -11.99 1.62 -19.53
C GLU A 183 -11.07 0.43 -19.29
N ALA A 184 -11.61 -0.68 -18.75
CA ALA A 184 -10.86 -1.91 -18.53
C ALA A 184 -10.23 -2.42 -19.84
N ARG A 185 -11.00 -2.44 -20.93
CA ARG A 185 -10.52 -2.82 -22.28
C ARG A 185 -9.40 -1.90 -22.77
N SER A 186 -9.59 -0.58 -22.65
CA SER A 186 -8.60 0.42 -23.05
C SER A 186 -7.28 0.24 -22.28
N ILE A 187 -7.36 0.09 -20.95
CA ILE A 187 -6.20 -0.15 -20.10
C ILE A 187 -5.52 -1.44 -20.50
N PHE A 188 -6.27 -2.56 -20.52
CA PHE A 188 -5.74 -3.88 -20.87
C PHE A 188 -5.01 -3.87 -22.21
N LYS A 189 -5.61 -3.27 -23.24
CA LYS A 189 -4.99 -3.15 -24.58
C LYS A 189 -3.62 -2.45 -24.52
N ASN A 190 -3.50 -1.39 -23.74
CA ASN A 190 -2.28 -0.58 -23.63
C ASN A 190 -1.16 -1.22 -22.80
N ILE A 191 -1.44 -2.26 -22.02
CA ILE A 191 -0.42 -2.97 -21.22
C ILE A 191 0.56 -3.68 -22.15
N GLN A 192 1.84 -3.32 -22.06
CA GLN A 192 2.94 -4.01 -22.71
C GLN A 192 3.38 -5.21 -21.86
N ASN A 193 3.74 -6.33 -22.50
CA ASN A 193 4.19 -7.55 -21.81
C ASN A 193 3.22 -8.05 -20.71
N LYS A 194 1.96 -8.31 -21.11
CA LYS A 194 0.93 -8.87 -20.23
C LYS A 194 1.38 -10.21 -19.64
N ARG A 195 1.36 -10.31 -18.32
CA ARG A 195 1.65 -11.55 -17.58
C ARG A 195 0.36 -12.29 -17.25
N GLU A 196 0.51 -13.54 -16.84
CA GLU A 196 -0.59 -14.45 -16.47
C GLU A 196 -1.64 -13.76 -15.59
N LYS A 197 -1.22 -13.09 -14.50
CA LYS A 197 -2.15 -12.45 -13.56
C LYS A 197 -3.01 -11.37 -14.18
N ILE A 198 -2.48 -10.63 -15.17
CA ILE A 198 -3.23 -9.57 -15.85
C ILE A 198 -4.32 -10.20 -16.74
N TYR A 199 -4.02 -11.32 -17.41
CA TYR A 199 -5.01 -12.09 -18.16
C TYR A 199 -6.07 -12.67 -17.23
N VAL A 200 -5.67 -13.30 -16.11
CA VAL A 200 -6.61 -13.80 -15.09
C VAL A 200 -7.58 -12.71 -14.65
N THR A 201 -7.07 -11.54 -14.28
CA THR A 201 -7.91 -10.41 -13.83
C THR A 201 -8.88 -9.93 -14.92
N MET A 202 -8.45 -9.84 -16.18
CA MET A 202 -9.32 -9.40 -17.27
C MET A 202 -10.39 -10.45 -17.61
N ILE A 203 -10.03 -11.74 -17.62
CA ILE A 203 -10.97 -12.85 -17.86
C ILE A 203 -12.02 -12.90 -16.74
N ASP A 204 -11.58 -12.77 -15.48
CA ASP A 204 -12.48 -12.72 -14.33
C ASP A 204 -13.44 -11.53 -14.42
N PHE A 205 -12.91 -10.35 -14.76
CA PHE A 205 -13.72 -9.14 -15.01
C PHE A 205 -14.79 -9.36 -16.09
N LEU A 206 -14.40 -9.82 -17.28
CA LEU A 206 -15.33 -10.03 -18.39
C LEU A 206 -16.38 -11.09 -18.07
N SER A 207 -15.98 -12.13 -17.33
CA SER A 207 -16.89 -13.18 -16.85
C SER A 207 -17.96 -12.60 -15.92
N HIS A 208 -17.57 -11.75 -14.97
CA HIS A 208 -18.51 -11.06 -14.07
C HIS A 208 -19.41 -10.08 -14.84
N ALA A 209 -18.87 -9.37 -15.83
CA ALA A 209 -19.59 -8.44 -16.70
C ALA A 209 -20.43 -9.13 -17.81
N SER A 210 -20.52 -10.47 -17.81
CA SER A 210 -21.27 -11.28 -18.79
C SER A 210 -20.80 -11.19 -20.25
N PHE A 211 -19.54 -10.81 -20.49
CA PHE A 211 -18.90 -10.84 -21.81
C PHE A 211 -18.14 -12.15 -22.02
N PHE A 212 -18.87 -13.28 -21.98
CA PHE A 212 -18.28 -14.63 -21.97
C PHE A 212 -17.50 -14.96 -23.24
N ASP A 213 -17.98 -14.53 -24.41
CA ASP A 213 -17.29 -14.78 -25.68
C ASP A 213 -15.90 -14.13 -25.67
N GLU A 214 -15.80 -12.87 -25.21
CA GLU A 214 -14.53 -12.14 -25.11
C GLU A 214 -13.60 -12.76 -24.04
N ALA A 215 -14.16 -13.21 -22.93
CA ALA A 215 -13.41 -13.91 -21.88
C ALA A 215 -12.82 -15.24 -22.39
N GLN A 216 -13.58 -15.99 -23.21
CA GLN A 216 -13.10 -17.21 -23.84
C GLN A 216 -12.02 -16.91 -24.89
N GLU A 217 -12.21 -15.89 -25.73
CA GLU A 217 -11.21 -15.47 -26.72
C GLU A 217 -9.87 -15.11 -26.07
N LEU A 218 -9.87 -14.37 -24.95
CA LEU A 218 -8.66 -14.05 -24.20
C LEU A 218 -8.01 -15.28 -23.56
N THR A 219 -8.81 -16.24 -23.09
CA THR A 219 -8.32 -17.51 -22.55
C THR A 219 -7.57 -18.27 -23.64
N ASP A 220 -8.20 -18.42 -24.81
CA ASP A 220 -7.63 -19.12 -25.96
C ASP A 220 -6.37 -18.42 -26.50
N GLU A 221 -6.35 -17.08 -26.52
CA GLU A 221 -5.18 -16.29 -26.91
C GLU A 221 -3.98 -16.58 -26.01
N TYR A 222 -4.18 -16.60 -24.69
CA TYR A 222 -3.11 -16.84 -23.73
C TYR A 222 -2.59 -18.27 -23.82
N GLU A 223 -3.50 -19.24 -23.79
CA GLU A 223 -3.18 -20.67 -23.79
C GLU A 223 -2.59 -21.16 -25.13
N ARG A 224 -2.74 -20.38 -26.22
CA ARG A 224 -2.04 -20.67 -27.49
C ARG A 224 -0.51 -20.69 -27.34
N TYR A 225 0.03 -19.90 -26.41
CA TYR A 225 1.47 -19.74 -26.22
C TYR A 225 1.95 -20.16 -24.82
N HIS A 226 1.05 -20.60 -23.95
CA HIS A 226 1.31 -20.95 -22.56
C HIS A 226 0.61 -22.26 -22.16
N SER A 227 0.92 -22.78 -20.97
CA SER A 227 0.20 -23.94 -20.44
C SER A 227 -1.29 -23.61 -20.23
N PRO A 228 -2.22 -24.55 -20.45
CA PRO A 228 -3.65 -24.31 -20.31
C PRO A 228 -4.08 -24.26 -18.84
N VAL A 229 -3.75 -23.16 -18.17
CA VAL A 229 -4.05 -22.92 -16.75
C VAL A 229 -5.19 -21.93 -16.56
N LEU A 230 -5.54 -21.14 -17.58
CA LEU A 230 -6.52 -20.05 -17.48
C LEU A 230 -7.95 -20.52 -17.67
N SER A 231 -8.17 -21.59 -18.42
CA SER A 231 -9.47 -22.29 -18.55
C SER A 231 -10.10 -22.64 -17.20
N MET A 232 -9.30 -23.06 -16.21
CA MET A 232 -9.77 -23.28 -14.84
C MET A 232 -10.31 -22.00 -14.16
N TYR A 233 -9.71 -20.84 -14.43
CA TYR A 233 -10.16 -19.56 -13.87
C TYR A 233 -11.44 -19.08 -14.55
N PHE A 234 -11.55 -19.24 -15.87
CA PHE A 234 -12.79 -18.95 -16.61
C PHE A 234 -13.98 -19.77 -16.08
N GLU A 235 -13.80 -21.09 -15.88
CA GLU A 235 -14.83 -21.93 -15.28
C GLU A 235 -15.23 -21.48 -13.87
N LYS A 236 -14.29 -20.99 -13.07
CA LYS A 236 -14.57 -20.47 -11.73
C LYS A 236 -15.41 -19.19 -11.78
N GLY A 237 -15.07 -18.26 -12.68
CA GLY A 237 -15.84 -17.02 -12.90
C GLY A 237 -17.26 -17.27 -13.39
N LEU A 238 -17.47 -18.31 -14.21
CA LEU A 238 -18.81 -18.76 -14.59
C LEU A 238 -19.61 -19.26 -13.37
N ARG A 239 -18.99 -20.02 -12.47
CA ARG A 239 -19.67 -20.61 -11.29
C ARG A 239 -20.04 -19.57 -10.23
N SER A 240 -19.26 -18.51 -10.03
CA SER A 240 -19.61 -17.42 -9.11
C SER A 240 -20.87 -16.68 -9.57
N ASN A 241 -21.06 -16.50 -10.87
CA ASN A 241 -22.26 -15.88 -11.44
C ASN A 241 -23.52 -16.77 -11.42
N VAL A 242 -23.38 -18.10 -11.50
CA VAL A 242 -24.55 -18.99 -11.37
C VAL A 242 -25.15 -18.96 -9.96
N GLN A 243 -24.34 -18.69 -8.93
CA GLN A 243 -24.83 -18.54 -7.55
C GLN A 243 -25.50 -17.19 -7.26
N SER A 244 -25.26 -16.15 -8.08
CA SER A 244 -25.93 -14.84 -7.93
C SER A 244 -27.24 -14.72 -8.72
N ILE A 245 -27.52 -15.66 -9.63
CA ILE A 245 -28.72 -15.68 -10.50
C ILE A 245 -29.86 -16.52 -9.90
N PHE A 246 -29.60 -17.36 -8.90
CA PHE A 246 -30.63 -18.09 -8.16
C PHE A 246 -30.65 -17.67 -6.69
N PRO A 247 -31.74 -17.04 -6.19
CA PRO A 247 -31.89 -16.66 -4.78
C PRO A 247 -32.09 -17.86 -3.85
#